data_AF-A0A9P8FG57-F1
#
_entry.id   AF-A0A9P8FG57-F1
#
_cell.length_a   1.000
_cell.length_b   1.000
_cell.length_c   1.000
_cell.angle_alpha   90.00
_cell.angle_beta   90.00
_cell.angle_gamma   90.00
#
_symmetry.space_group_name_H-M   'P 1'
#
loop_
_entity.id
_entity.type
_entity.pdbx_description
1 polymer ?
#
loop_
_entity_poly.entity_id
_entity_poly.type
_entity_poly.pdbx_seq_one_letter_code
_entity_poly.pdbx_strand_id
1 'polypeptide(L)'
;MGDEKDGSDSVAVEVAPAEHWSDMRAVILVASAEKKDVSSTSGMQQTVATSTLFAERITNTVPRRMQEMEKAIADKDFAAFASLTMKDSNSFHATCLDTEPPIFYMNDTSRAAIRMVDMINSEAGKTIAAYTFDAGPNAVVYYQAHDEAKVAGVFKSVLCNKEGWEGARGKAVEATNTPKDSQIAADRLKEGISRVILTSVGPGPLKTEESLIDENGNTV
;
A
#
# COMPACT_ATOMS: atom_id res chain seq x y z
N MET A 1 -2.69 -6.41 -21.29
CA MET A 1 -3.99 -7.13 -21.30
C MET A 1 -3.78 -8.33 -22.18
N GLY A 2 -4.39 -9.46 -21.84
CA GLY A 2 -4.43 -10.57 -22.78
C GLY A 2 -5.30 -10.20 -23.97
N ASP A 3 -4.82 -10.50 -25.17
CA ASP A 3 -5.52 -10.37 -26.44
C ASP A 3 -6.23 -11.69 -26.82
N GLU A 4 -5.74 -12.82 -26.29
CA GLU A 4 -6.31 -14.14 -26.57
C GLU A 4 -7.63 -14.37 -25.83
N LYS A 5 -8.63 -14.91 -26.56
CA LYS A 5 -9.99 -15.11 -26.02
C LYS A 5 -10.06 -16.15 -24.90
N ASP A 6 -9.10 -17.06 -24.86
CA ASP A 6 -9.02 -18.10 -23.83
C ASP A 6 -8.27 -17.63 -22.57
N GLY A 7 -7.72 -16.41 -22.60
CA GLY A 7 -6.96 -15.80 -21.50
C GLY A 7 -5.58 -16.43 -21.27
N SER A 8 -5.07 -17.25 -22.20
CA SER A 8 -3.78 -17.94 -22.06
C SER A 8 -2.58 -16.99 -21.94
N ASP A 9 -2.73 -15.75 -22.39
CA ASP A 9 -1.73 -14.68 -22.32
C ASP A 9 -1.96 -13.70 -21.16
N SER A 10 -3.01 -13.89 -20.36
CA SER A 10 -3.28 -13.12 -19.15
C SER A 10 -2.50 -13.67 -17.95
N VAL A 11 -1.17 -13.54 -17.99
CA VAL A 11 -0.24 -14.12 -17.00
C VAL A 11 0.58 -13.06 -16.27
N ALA A 12 1.19 -13.44 -15.14
CA ALA A 12 2.15 -12.60 -14.44
C ALA A 12 3.54 -12.71 -15.07
N VAL A 13 4.23 -11.57 -15.21
CA VAL A 13 5.63 -11.49 -15.64
C VAL A 13 6.39 -10.61 -14.65
N GLU A 14 7.59 -11.04 -14.27
CA GLU A 14 8.44 -10.24 -13.39
C GLU A 14 8.97 -9.01 -14.13
N VAL A 15 8.72 -7.82 -13.57
CA VAL A 15 9.23 -6.54 -14.12
C VAL A 15 10.69 -6.34 -13.76
N ALA A 16 11.06 -6.64 -12.52
CA ALA A 16 12.43 -6.60 -12.02
C ALA A 16 12.57 -7.50 -10.77
N PRO A 17 13.72 -8.15 -10.57
CA PRO A 17 13.95 -8.99 -9.39
C PRO A 17 14.06 -8.16 -8.11
N ALA A 18 13.89 -8.80 -6.94
CA ALA A 18 13.92 -8.12 -5.64
C ALA A 18 15.23 -7.35 -5.40
N GLU A 19 16.35 -7.89 -5.87
CA GLU A 19 17.69 -7.31 -5.76
C GLU A 19 17.83 -6.03 -6.59
N HIS A 20 16.99 -5.83 -7.61
CA HIS A 20 17.02 -4.62 -8.43
C HIS A 20 16.81 -3.39 -7.58
N TRP A 21 15.82 -3.38 -6.68
CA TRP A 21 15.56 -2.23 -5.80
C TRP A 21 15.50 -2.63 -4.33
N SER A 22 16.59 -3.23 -3.86
CA SER A 22 16.76 -3.75 -2.49
C SER A 22 16.56 -2.71 -1.38
N ASP A 23 16.55 -1.42 -1.70
CA ASP A 23 16.35 -0.32 -0.76
C ASP A 23 14.87 -0.03 -0.47
N MET A 24 13.94 -0.60 -1.24
CA MET A 24 12.52 -0.38 -1.05
C MET A 24 12.04 -0.98 0.27
N ARG A 25 11.25 -0.21 1.01
CA ARG A 25 10.66 -0.55 2.30
C ARG A 25 9.16 -0.25 2.28
N ALA A 26 8.42 -0.92 3.15
CA ALA A 26 7.04 -0.61 3.42
C ALA A 26 6.77 -0.62 4.93
N VAL A 27 5.92 0.31 5.37
CA VAL A 27 5.26 0.27 6.67
C VAL A 27 3.74 0.18 6.43
N ILE A 28 3.13 -0.88 6.95
CA ILE A 28 1.69 -1.12 6.81
C ILE A 28 1.02 -0.68 8.10
N LEU A 29 0.09 0.26 8.00
CA LEU A 29 -0.73 0.76 9.09
C LEU A 29 -2.05 -0.01 9.05
N VAL A 30 -2.19 -0.99 9.94
CA VAL A 30 -3.38 -1.85 10.00
C VAL A 30 -4.46 -1.11 10.78
N ALA A 31 -5.53 -0.71 10.10
CA ALA A 31 -6.63 -0.01 10.73
C ALA A 31 -7.43 -0.94 11.66
N SER A 32 -7.87 -0.40 12.79
CA SER A 32 -8.90 -0.95 13.66
C SER A 32 -10.24 -0.82 12.94
N ALA A 33 -10.54 -1.74 12.03
CA ALA A 33 -11.78 -1.72 11.27
C ALA A 33 -12.67 -2.88 11.68
N GLU A 34 -13.98 -2.59 11.80
CA GLU A 34 -15.01 -3.63 11.74
C GLU A 34 -14.97 -4.30 10.35
N LYS A 35 -15.59 -5.48 10.22
CA LYS A 35 -15.53 -6.31 9.00
C LYS A 35 -15.77 -5.48 7.74
N LYS A 36 -15.06 -5.83 6.65
CA LYS A 36 -15.26 -5.23 5.32
C LYS A 36 -16.75 -5.26 4.94
N ASP A 37 -17.32 -4.10 4.63
CA ASP A 37 -18.72 -3.97 4.20
C ASP A 37 -19.00 -4.65 2.85
N VAL A 38 -18.04 -4.58 1.91
CA VAL A 38 -18.17 -5.14 0.56
C VAL A 38 -16.91 -5.95 0.20
N SER A 39 -17.09 -7.19 -0.28
CA SER A 39 -15.98 -8.00 -0.77
C SER A 39 -15.38 -7.39 -2.05
N SER A 40 -14.10 -7.63 -2.33
CA SER A 40 -13.48 -7.14 -3.56
C SER A 40 -14.14 -7.71 -4.81
N THR A 41 -14.53 -8.99 -4.80
CA THR A 41 -15.17 -9.68 -5.94
C THR A 41 -16.52 -9.07 -6.29
N SER A 42 -17.40 -8.85 -5.30
CA SER A 42 -18.70 -8.21 -5.55
C SER A 42 -18.51 -6.74 -5.93
N GLY A 43 -17.61 -6.04 -5.25
CA GLY A 43 -17.34 -4.63 -5.50
C GLY A 43 -16.83 -4.36 -6.91
N MET A 44 -15.84 -5.14 -7.39
CA MET A 44 -15.28 -4.92 -8.73
C MET A 44 -16.30 -5.17 -9.85
N GLN A 45 -17.15 -6.18 -9.72
CA GLN A 45 -18.20 -6.46 -10.72
C GLN A 45 -19.20 -5.31 -10.81
N GLN A 46 -19.55 -4.75 -9.65
CA GLN A 46 -20.45 -3.62 -9.56
C GLN A 46 -19.82 -2.34 -10.14
N THR A 47 -18.54 -2.09 -9.86
CA THR A 47 -17.79 -0.97 -10.46
C THR A 47 -17.76 -1.09 -11.98
N VAL A 48 -17.48 -2.28 -12.53
CA VAL A 48 -17.52 -2.51 -13.98
C VAL A 48 -18.91 -2.20 -14.55
N ALA A 49 -19.98 -2.60 -13.85
CA ALA A 49 -21.34 -2.45 -14.34
C ALA A 49 -21.88 -1.01 -14.26
N THR A 50 -21.39 -0.19 -13.34
CA THR A 50 -22.06 1.07 -12.97
C THR A 50 -21.17 2.32 -12.98
N SER A 51 -19.86 2.20 -12.75
CA SER A 51 -18.97 3.38 -12.70
C SER A 51 -18.66 3.89 -14.10
N THR A 52 -19.01 5.15 -14.36
CA THR A 52 -18.66 5.85 -15.60
C THR A 52 -17.18 6.21 -15.66
N LEU A 53 -16.54 6.46 -14.50
CA LEU A 53 -15.10 6.74 -14.41
C LEU A 53 -14.24 5.50 -14.67
N PHE A 54 -14.75 4.30 -14.40
CA PHE A 54 -13.98 3.06 -14.57
C PHE A 54 -13.64 2.78 -16.04
N ALA A 55 -14.54 3.10 -16.98
CA ALA A 55 -14.30 2.94 -18.41
C ALA A 55 -13.08 3.74 -18.90
N GLU A 56 -12.96 5.00 -18.47
CA GLU A 56 -11.80 5.85 -18.78
C GLU A 56 -10.52 5.34 -18.10
N ARG A 57 -10.64 4.84 -16.86
CA ARG A 57 -9.52 4.28 -16.11
C ARG A 57 -8.87 3.11 -16.87
N ILE A 58 -9.65 2.13 -17.30
CA ILE A 58 -9.12 0.92 -17.96
C ILE A 58 -8.67 1.17 -19.40
N THR A 59 -9.32 2.10 -20.11
CA THR A 59 -9.03 2.34 -21.54
C THR A 59 -7.77 3.20 -21.71
N ASN A 60 -7.62 4.26 -20.93
CA ASN A 60 -6.60 5.29 -21.17
C ASN A 60 -5.62 5.46 -20.01
N THR A 61 -6.11 5.40 -18.77
CA THR A 61 -5.27 5.73 -17.60
C THR A 61 -4.30 4.61 -17.25
N VAL A 62 -4.80 3.37 -17.08
CA VAL A 62 -3.99 2.22 -16.67
C VAL A 62 -2.93 1.85 -17.70
N PRO A 63 -3.21 1.74 -19.01
CA PRO A 63 -2.18 1.40 -20.00
C PRO A 63 -0.99 2.36 -19.99
N ARG A 64 -1.26 3.67 -19.89
CA ARG A 64 -0.21 4.69 -19.77
C ARG A 64 0.56 4.57 -18.46
N ARG A 65 -0.13 4.43 -17.33
CA ARG A 65 0.51 4.32 -16.00
C ARG A 65 1.35 3.05 -15.86
N MET A 66 0.98 1.95 -16.51
CA MET A 66 1.79 0.73 -16.53
C MET A 66 3.17 0.99 -17.13
N GLN A 67 3.22 1.62 -18.32
CA GLN A 67 4.48 1.99 -18.97
C GLN A 67 5.31 2.97 -18.11
N GLU A 68 4.65 3.98 -17.52
CA GLU A 68 5.31 4.95 -16.64
C GLU A 68 5.87 4.28 -15.37
N MET A 69 5.13 3.33 -14.78
CA MET A 69 5.54 2.61 -13.57
C MET A 69 6.69 1.64 -13.84
N GLU A 70 6.62 0.87 -14.93
CA GLU A 70 7.72 -0.01 -15.36
C GLU A 70 9.01 0.78 -15.56
N LYS A 71 8.92 1.96 -16.19
CA LYS A 71 10.06 2.88 -16.33
C LYS A 71 10.56 3.38 -14.97
N ALA A 72 9.67 3.79 -14.07
CA ALA A 72 10.06 4.26 -12.75
C ALA A 72 10.78 3.18 -11.93
N ILE A 73 10.34 1.92 -12.04
CA ILE A 73 10.99 0.76 -11.42
C ILE A 73 12.36 0.50 -12.07
N ALA A 74 12.44 0.47 -13.40
CA ALA A 74 13.69 0.24 -14.12
C ALA A 74 14.76 1.28 -13.76
N ASP A 75 14.37 2.55 -13.67
CA ASP A 75 15.27 3.67 -13.38
C ASP A 75 15.50 3.90 -11.87
N LYS A 76 14.80 3.15 -11.00
CA LYS A 76 14.75 3.38 -9.54
C LYS A 76 14.38 4.83 -9.17
N ASP A 77 13.50 5.43 -9.96
CA ASP A 77 12.97 6.78 -9.73
C ASP A 77 11.86 6.73 -8.68
N PHE A 78 12.25 6.91 -7.42
CA PHE A 78 11.29 6.89 -6.31
C PHE A 78 10.23 7.98 -6.42
N ALA A 79 10.56 9.16 -6.94
CA ALA A 79 9.60 10.26 -7.03
C ALA A 79 8.50 9.95 -8.06
N ALA A 80 8.89 9.41 -9.22
CA ALA A 80 7.94 8.93 -10.22
C ALA A 80 7.10 7.76 -9.68
N PHE A 81 7.75 6.74 -9.10
CA PHE A 81 7.10 5.58 -8.49
C PHE A 81 6.06 6.01 -7.44
N ALA A 82 6.44 6.90 -6.53
CA ALA A 82 5.59 7.38 -5.45
C ALA A 82 4.40 8.18 -5.98
N SER A 83 4.63 9.08 -6.94
CA SER A 83 3.57 9.87 -7.56
C SER A 83 2.53 8.99 -8.25
N LEU A 84 2.99 8.01 -9.03
CA LEU A 84 2.12 7.07 -9.74
C LEU A 84 1.34 6.20 -8.76
N THR A 85 1.99 5.67 -7.73
CA THR A 85 1.38 4.84 -6.69
C THR A 85 0.22 5.55 -6.00
N MET A 86 0.45 6.77 -5.49
CA MET A 86 -0.58 7.55 -4.80
C MET A 86 -1.73 7.95 -5.75
N LYS A 87 -1.40 8.37 -6.97
CA LYS A 87 -2.41 8.71 -8.00
C LYS A 87 -3.25 7.52 -8.42
N ASP A 88 -2.67 6.32 -8.45
CA ASP A 88 -3.39 5.11 -8.83
C ASP A 88 -4.26 4.56 -7.72
N SER A 89 -3.79 4.58 -6.48
CA SER A 89 -4.62 4.29 -5.32
C SER A 89 -5.83 5.23 -5.25
N ASN A 90 -5.62 6.54 -5.36
CA ASN A 90 -6.72 7.52 -5.35
C ASN A 90 -7.69 7.32 -6.52
N SER A 91 -7.18 7.01 -7.71
CA SER A 91 -8.03 6.74 -8.89
C SER A 91 -8.85 5.47 -8.74
N PHE A 92 -8.29 4.41 -8.15
CA PHE A 92 -9.04 3.20 -7.81
C PHE A 92 -10.21 3.53 -6.86
N HIS A 93 -9.93 4.18 -5.73
CA HIS A 93 -10.98 4.54 -4.77
C HIS A 93 -12.00 5.55 -5.32
N ALA A 94 -11.62 6.40 -6.27
CA ALA A 94 -12.56 7.26 -6.99
C ALA A 94 -13.55 6.44 -7.84
N THR A 95 -13.11 5.38 -8.51
CA THR A 95 -14.04 4.49 -9.25
C THR A 95 -14.95 3.68 -8.31
N CYS A 96 -14.48 3.32 -7.11
CA CYS A 96 -15.32 2.73 -6.07
C CYS A 96 -16.40 3.71 -5.59
N LEU A 97 -16.05 4.99 -5.41
CA LEU A 97 -17.01 6.03 -5.04
C LEU A 97 -18.05 6.32 -6.13
N ASP A 98 -17.66 6.19 -7.40
CA ASP A 98 -18.53 6.37 -8.57
C ASP A 98 -19.38 5.13 -8.91
N THR A 99 -19.22 4.03 -8.18
CA THR A 99 -20.05 2.82 -8.30
C THR A 99 -21.45 3.05 -7.73
N GLU A 100 -22.49 2.36 -8.24
CA GLU A 100 -23.87 2.48 -7.73
C GLU A 100 -24.40 1.16 -7.12
N PRO A 101 -24.77 1.13 -5.82
CA PRO A 101 -24.39 2.08 -4.75
C PRO A 101 -22.88 2.27 -4.54
N PRO A 102 -22.45 3.41 -3.95
CA PRO A 102 -21.05 3.74 -3.75
C PRO A 102 -20.35 2.78 -2.79
N ILE A 103 -19.09 2.48 -3.09
CA ILE A 103 -18.24 1.61 -2.27
C ILE A 103 -17.22 2.46 -1.52
N PHE A 104 -17.21 2.33 -0.18
CA PHE A 104 -16.28 3.04 0.69
C PHE A 104 -15.31 2.07 1.36
N TYR A 105 -14.09 1.98 0.84
CA TYR A 105 -13.03 1.20 1.48
C TYR A 105 -12.21 2.02 2.47
N MET A 106 -11.99 3.30 2.18
CA MET A 106 -11.21 4.21 3.02
C MET A 106 -12.08 4.89 4.07
N ASN A 107 -11.56 5.00 5.30
CA ASN A 107 -12.20 5.70 6.41
C ASN A 107 -11.38 6.94 6.83
N ASP A 108 -11.74 7.55 7.98
CA ASP A 108 -11.02 8.72 8.49
C ASP A 108 -9.57 8.42 8.88
N THR A 109 -9.28 7.20 9.32
CA THR A 109 -7.90 6.75 9.58
C THR A 109 -7.10 6.68 8.29
N SER A 110 -7.68 6.17 7.20
CA SER A 110 -7.05 6.19 5.87
C SER A 110 -6.74 7.61 5.41
N ARG A 111 -7.72 8.54 5.57
CA ARG A 111 -7.52 9.96 5.25
C ARG A 111 -6.44 10.62 6.12
N ALA A 112 -6.32 10.22 7.38
CA ALA A 112 -5.25 10.70 8.26
C ALA A 112 -3.87 10.20 7.81
N ALA A 113 -3.77 8.96 7.34
CA ALA A 113 -2.52 8.42 6.78
C ALA A 113 -2.09 9.16 5.51
N ILE A 114 -3.03 9.46 4.61
CA ILE A 114 -2.78 10.30 3.41
C ILE A 114 -2.18 11.64 3.82
N ARG A 115 -2.84 12.37 4.73
CA ARG A 115 -2.38 13.67 5.21
C ARG A 115 -0.99 13.58 5.85
N MET A 116 -0.74 12.53 6.63
CA MET A 116 0.56 12.33 7.28
C MET A 116 1.68 12.15 6.25
N VAL A 117 1.45 11.33 5.22
CA VAL A 117 2.44 11.16 4.13
C VAL A 117 2.68 12.45 3.37
N ASP A 118 1.63 13.22 3.06
CA ASP A 118 1.78 14.53 2.40
C ASP A 118 2.60 15.50 3.27
N MET A 119 2.36 15.53 4.59
CA MET A 119 3.12 16.36 5.53
C MET A 119 4.59 15.92 5.64
N ILE A 120 4.86 14.61 5.68
CA ILE A 120 6.22 14.04 5.66
C ILE A 120 6.97 14.50 4.40
N ASN A 121 6.34 14.38 3.22
CA ASN A 121 6.93 14.79 1.95
C ASN A 121 7.17 16.31 1.90
N SER A 122 6.23 17.11 2.40
CA SER A 122 6.34 18.57 2.47
C SER A 122 7.50 19.01 3.35
N GLU A 123 7.63 18.46 4.56
CA GLU A 123 8.72 18.78 5.48
C GLU A 123 10.09 18.32 4.95
N ALA A 124 10.14 17.20 4.24
CA ALA A 124 11.35 16.73 3.58
C ALA A 124 11.74 17.57 2.35
N GLY A 125 10.84 18.40 1.83
CA GLY A 125 11.03 19.19 0.60
C GLY A 125 11.11 18.36 -0.68
N LYS A 126 10.83 17.05 -0.60
CA LYS A 126 10.83 16.10 -1.72
C LYS A 126 9.96 14.88 -1.39
N THR A 127 9.58 14.12 -2.41
CA THR A 127 8.82 12.87 -2.22
C THR A 127 9.71 11.77 -1.67
N ILE A 128 9.50 11.38 -0.40
CA ILE A 128 10.21 10.30 0.30
C ILE A 128 9.28 9.18 0.79
N ALA A 129 7.96 9.41 0.74
CA ALA A 129 6.95 8.44 1.11
C ALA A 129 5.80 8.42 0.09
N ALA A 130 5.22 7.25 -0.12
CA ALA A 130 4.06 7.04 -0.98
C ALA A 130 3.03 6.16 -0.27
N TYR A 131 1.76 6.56 -0.24
CA TYR A 131 0.70 5.69 0.26
C TYR A 131 0.02 4.93 -0.87
N THR A 132 -0.51 3.76 -0.54
CA THR A 132 -1.52 3.05 -1.33
C THR A 132 -2.47 2.29 -0.40
N PHE A 133 -3.67 2.03 -0.91
CA PHE A 133 -4.79 1.38 -0.23
C PHE A 133 -5.46 0.41 -1.19
N ASP A 134 -5.66 -0.83 -0.75
CA ASP A 134 -6.45 -1.84 -1.47
C ASP A 134 -7.94 -1.74 -1.09
N ALA A 135 -8.69 -2.84 -1.24
CA ALA A 135 -10.09 -2.97 -0.81
C ALA A 135 -10.23 -3.02 0.73
N GLY A 136 -9.84 -1.94 1.41
CA GLY A 136 -9.99 -1.72 2.84
C GLY A 136 -9.22 -0.50 3.36
N PRO A 137 -9.33 -0.19 4.67
CA PRO A 137 -8.80 1.06 5.22
C PRO A 137 -7.31 1.03 5.57
N ASN A 138 -6.64 -0.12 5.45
CA ASN A 138 -5.22 -0.27 5.76
C ASN A 138 -4.36 0.54 4.79
N ALA A 139 -3.45 1.36 5.33
CA ALA A 139 -2.49 2.10 4.53
C ALA A 139 -1.21 1.27 4.36
N VAL A 140 -0.73 1.12 3.14
CA VAL A 140 0.65 0.70 2.85
C VAL A 140 1.44 1.94 2.50
N VAL A 141 2.51 2.23 3.23
CA VAL A 141 3.38 3.37 2.96
C VAL A 141 4.74 2.86 2.49
N TYR A 142 5.06 3.10 1.21
CA TYR A 142 6.37 2.83 0.62
C TYR A 142 7.34 3.96 0.87
N TYR A 143 8.60 3.60 1.10
CA TYR A 143 9.73 4.52 1.28
C TYR A 143 11.05 3.80 0.99
N GLN A 144 12.16 4.52 0.95
CA GLN A 144 13.49 3.93 0.79
C GLN A 144 14.22 3.82 2.14
N ALA A 145 15.08 2.82 2.30
CA ALA A 145 15.76 2.53 3.56
C ALA A 145 16.48 3.75 4.16
N HIS A 146 17.09 4.61 3.34
CA HIS A 146 17.78 5.83 3.81
C HIS A 146 16.83 6.90 4.38
N ASP A 147 15.53 6.84 4.07
CA ASP A 147 14.50 7.74 4.60
C ASP A 147 13.71 7.09 5.76
N GLU A 148 14.11 5.90 6.24
CA GLU A 148 13.35 5.15 7.26
C GLU A 148 13.07 5.95 8.53
N ALA A 149 14.05 6.68 9.06
CA ALA A 149 13.85 7.55 10.21
C ALA A 149 12.81 8.65 9.94
N LYS A 150 12.80 9.24 8.73
CA LYS A 150 11.89 10.32 8.35
C LYS A 150 10.47 9.86 8.03
N VAL A 151 10.29 8.56 7.74
CA VAL A 151 8.99 7.99 7.40
C VAL A 151 8.47 7.09 8.52
N ALA A 152 9.10 5.93 8.74
CA ALA A 152 8.69 5.01 9.80
C ALA A 152 8.92 5.58 11.19
N GLY A 153 9.94 6.43 11.39
CA GLY A 153 10.18 7.11 12.66
C GLY A 153 9.06 8.08 13.05
N VAL A 154 8.45 8.77 12.08
CA VAL A 154 7.26 9.61 12.32
C VAL A 154 6.08 8.75 12.78
N PHE A 155 5.82 7.64 12.10
CA PHE A 155 4.75 6.72 12.51
C PHE A 155 5.04 6.09 13.88
N LYS A 156 6.30 5.76 14.19
CA LYS A 156 6.70 5.23 15.49
C LYS A 156 6.43 6.23 16.61
N SER A 157 6.71 7.52 16.41
CA SER A 157 6.38 8.56 17.40
C SER A 157 4.90 8.68 17.70
N VAL A 158 4.06 8.39 16.73
CA VAL A 158 2.60 8.42 16.87
C VAL A 158 2.07 7.11 17.46
N LEU A 159 2.63 5.97 17.06
CA LEU A 159 2.08 4.62 17.26
C LEU A 159 2.99 3.73 18.11
N CYS A 160 3.85 4.29 18.95
CA CYS A 160 4.87 3.54 19.71
C CYS A 160 4.29 2.48 20.66
N ASN A 161 3.02 2.62 21.04
CA ASN A 161 2.31 1.70 21.91
C ASN A 161 1.51 0.62 21.16
N LYS A 162 1.59 0.58 19.83
CA LYS A 162 0.91 -0.43 19.00
C LYS A 162 1.83 -1.61 18.75
N GLU A 163 1.24 -2.78 18.53
CA GLU A 163 1.99 -3.98 18.15
C GLU A 163 2.70 -3.79 16.80
N GLY A 164 3.85 -4.44 16.61
CA GLY A 164 4.60 -4.45 15.35
C GLY A 164 5.99 -3.83 15.42
N TRP A 165 6.32 -3.16 16.53
CA TRP A 165 7.63 -2.53 16.74
C TRP A 165 8.63 -3.43 17.50
N GLU A 166 8.20 -4.58 18.00
CA GLU A 166 8.97 -5.45 18.90
C GLU A 166 10.07 -6.24 18.19
N GLY A 167 9.92 -6.43 16.88
CA GLY A 167 10.91 -7.08 16.02
C GLY A 167 12.21 -6.28 15.90
N ALA A 168 13.29 -6.94 15.47
CA ALA A 168 14.62 -6.32 15.37
C ALA A 168 14.62 -5.01 14.59
N ARG A 169 13.93 -4.97 13.43
CA ARG A 169 13.78 -3.75 12.63
C ARG A 169 12.94 -2.69 13.33
N GLY A 170 11.82 -3.07 13.94
CA GLY A 170 10.97 -2.14 14.68
C GLY A 170 11.70 -1.47 15.84
N LYS A 171 12.55 -2.20 16.56
CA LYS A 171 13.43 -1.67 17.61
C LYS A 171 14.47 -0.70 17.06
N ALA A 172 15.03 -0.98 15.87
CA ALA A 172 16.04 -0.14 15.22
C ALA A 172 15.48 1.16 14.63
N VAL A 173 14.19 1.24 14.30
CA VAL A 173 13.57 2.49 13.86
C VAL A 173 13.61 3.52 15.00
N GLU A 174 14.26 4.65 14.80
CA GLU A 174 14.26 5.74 15.78
C GLU A 174 12.99 6.59 15.63
N ALA A 175 12.33 6.89 16.75
CA ALA A 175 11.20 7.80 16.78
C ALA A 175 11.67 9.24 16.52
N THR A 176 11.02 9.96 15.60
CA THR A 176 11.40 11.33 15.21
C THR A 176 10.32 12.35 15.53
N ASN A 177 10.59 13.64 15.34
CA ASN A 177 9.54 14.65 15.43
C ASN A 177 8.45 14.38 14.38
N THR A 178 7.20 14.61 14.77
CA THR A 178 6.09 14.63 13.81
C THR A 178 6.09 15.97 13.06
N PRO A 179 5.60 16.00 11.80
CA PRO A 179 5.48 17.24 11.06
C PRO A 179 4.69 18.32 11.79
N LYS A 180 4.97 19.58 11.48
CA LYS A 180 4.20 20.72 12.01
C LYS A 180 2.72 20.56 11.65
N ASP A 181 1.85 20.95 12.58
CA ASP A 181 0.39 20.92 12.44
C ASP A 181 -0.22 19.52 12.18
N SER A 182 0.54 18.45 12.46
CA SER A 182 0.09 17.07 12.22
C SER A 182 -0.80 16.50 13.33
N GLN A 183 -1.13 17.27 14.38
CA GLN A 183 -1.78 16.76 15.59
C GLN A 183 -3.10 16.02 15.30
N ILE A 184 -3.96 16.58 14.45
CA ILE A 184 -5.24 15.98 14.08
C ILE A 184 -5.03 14.63 13.38
N ALA A 185 -4.09 14.56 12.44
CA ALA A 185 -3.78 13.31 11.75
C ALA A 185 -3.17 12.28 12.72
N ALA A 186 -2.25 12.72 13.59
CA ALA A 186 -1.61 11.87 14.58
C ALA A 186 -2.63 11.24 15.55
N ASP A 187 -3.59 12.02 16.05
CA ASP A 187 -4.62 11.51 16.96
C ASP A 187 -5.55 10.51 16.28
N ARG A 188 -5.96 10.78 15.03
CA ARG A 188 -6.75 9.84 14.23
C ARG A 188 -6.02 8.53 13.93
N LEU A 189 -4.71 8.57 13.72
CA LEU A 189 -3.90 7.37 13.55
C LEU A 189 -3.76 6.61 14.87
N LYS A 190 -3.55 7.30 16.00
CA LYS A 190 -3.47 6.66 17.33
C LYS A 190 -4.74 5.90 17.69
N GLU A 191 -5.90 6.50 17.43
CA GLU A 191 -7.21 5.88 17.66
C GLU A 191 -7.45 4.73 16.68
N GLY A 192 -7.19 4.99 15.39
CA GLY A 192 -7.64 4.14 14.31
C GLY A 192 -6.70 3.02 13.86
N ILE A 193 -5.45 2.98 14.33
CA ILE A 193 -4.49 1.91 13.98
C ILE A 193 -4.40 0.88 15.11
N SER A 194 -4.51 -0.40 14.76
CA SER A 194 -4.41 -1.53 15.70
C SER A 194 -2.97 -2.02 15.82
N ARG A 195 -2.27 -2.15 14.69
CA ARG A 195 -0.88 -2.63 14.62
C ARG A 195 -0.15 -2.08 13.40
N VAL A 196 1.17 -2.22 13.42
CA VAL A 196 2.07 -1.86 12.33
C VAL A 196 2.77 -3.11 11.80
N ILE A 197 3.10 -3.14 10.51
CA ILE A 197 3.95 -4.20 9.92
C ILE A 197 5.07 -3.52 9.13
N LEU A 198 6.32 -3.79 9.50
CA LEU A 198 7.50 -3.33 8.75
C LEU A 198 7.98 -4.43 7.83
N THR A 199 8.09 -4.15 6.54
CA THR A 199 8.58 -5.13 5.54
C THR A 199 9.38 -4.45 4.42
N SER A 200 9.97 -5.24 3.54
CA SER A 200 10.74 -4.81 2.39
C SER A 200 10.35 -5.62 1.16
N VAL A 201 10.86 -5.23 -0.01
CA VAL A 201 10.84 -6.12 -1.17
C VAL A 201 11.50 -7.46 -0.79
N GLY A 202 10.98 -8.56 -1.34
CA GLY A 202 11.41 -9.92 -1.04
C GLY A 202 11.26 -10.85 -2.23
N PRO A 203 11.78 -12.08 -2.14
CA PRO A 203 11.71 -13.06 -3.21
C PRO A 203 10.29 -13.62 -3.39
N GLY A 204 10.09 -14.34 -4.49
CA GLY A 204 8.89 -15.14 -4.71
C GLY A 204 8.79 -16.38 -3.79
N PRO A 205 7.85 -17.30 -4.05
CA PRO A 205 7.69 -18.52 -3.27
C PRO A 205 8.97 -19.35 -3.18
N LEU A 206 9.29 -19.82 -1.96
CA LEU A 206 10.47 -20.65 -1.69
C LEU A 206 10.04 -22.04 -1.21
N LYS A 207 10.80 -23.06 -1.61
CA LYS A 207 10.64 -24.41 -1.06
C LYS A 207 11.18 -24.44 0.38
N THR A 208 10.48 -25.13 1.27
CA THR A 208 10.90 -25.36 2.66
C THR A 208 10.75 -26.85 3.01
N GLU A 209 11.48 -27.28 4.03
CA GLU A 209 11.33 -28.61 4.65
C GLU A 209 10.30 -28.59 5.80
N GLU A 210 9.83 -27.40 6.20
CA GLU A 210 8.71 -27.27 7.15
C GLU A 210 7.42 -27.79 6.49
N SER A 211 6.77 -28.75 7.15
CA SER A 211 5.47 -29.28 6.73
C SER A 211 4.42 -28.90 7.75
N LEU A 212 3.28 -28.41 7.27
CA LEU A 212 2.08 -28.22 8.08
C LEU A 212 1.25 -29.52 8.19
N ILE A 213 1.76 -30.63 7.63
CA ILE A 213 1.12 -31.94 7.58
C ILE A 213 2.08 -32.98 8.18
N ASP A 214 1.60 -33.78 9.13
CA ASP A 214 2.34 -34.88 9.73
C ASP A 214 2.48 -36.08 8.78
N GLU A 215 3.22 -37.10 9.20
CA GLU A 215 3.43 -38.34 8.44
C GLU A 215 2.15 -39.15 8.15
N ASN A 216 1.06 -38.86 8.87
CA ASN A 216 -0.23 -39.50 8.73
C ASN A 216 -1.22 -38.67 7.88
N GLY A 217 -0.83 -37.49 7.41
CA GLY A 217 -1.68 -36.60 6.62
C GLY A 217 -2.52 -35.62 7.44
N ASN A 218 -2.30 -35.49 8.75
CA ASN A 218 -3.02 -34.56 9.62
C ASN A 218 -2.31 -33.21 9.71
N THR A 219 -3.06 -32.13 9.94
CA THR A 219 -2.48 -30.83 10.24
C THR A 219 -1.75 -30.84 11.58
N VAL A 220 -0.51 -30.35 11.59
CA VAL A 220 0.32 -30.17 12.79
C VAL A 220 -0.11 -28.95 13.59
#